data_AF-A0A842I4E2-F1
#
_entry.id   AF-A0A842I4E2-F1
#
_cell.length_a   1.000
_cell.length_b   1.000
_cell.length_c   1.000
_cell.angle_alpha   90.00
_cell.angle_beta   90.00
_cell.angle_gamma   90.00
#
_symmetry.space_group_name_H-M   'P 1'
#
loop_
_entity.id
_entity.type
_entity.pdbx_description
1 polymer ?
#
loop_
_entity_poly.entity_id
_entity_poly.type
_entity_poly.pdbx_seq_one_letter_code
_entity_poly.pdbx_strand_id
1 'polypeptide(L)' 'MPLLLLFLLLGTLAYMWLARRNATLTRHCRWRLDRTTGPTAWRCAACGAETTAPQGKSPRDCLRP' A
#
# COMPACT_ATOMS: atom_id res chain seq x y z
N MET A 1 -4.16 40.29 1.82
CA MET A 1 -4.39 39.29 0.75
C MET A 1 -3.26 38.26 0.52
N PRO A 2 -2.04 38.32 1.09
CA PRO A 2 -1.07 37.21 0.96
C PRO A 2 -1.25 36.12 2.03
N LEU A 3 -1.79 36.49 3.20
CA LEU A 3 -1.98 35.57 4.32
C LEU A 3 -2.96 34.44 4.01
N LEU A 4 -4.06 34.73 3.30
CA LEU A 4 -5.03 33.70 2.89
C LEU A 4 -4.39 32.65 1.97
N LEU A 5 -3.53 33.07 1.04
CA LEU A 5 -2.82 32.17 0.13
C LEU A 5 -1.82 31.28 0.90
N LEU A 6 -1.14 31.85 1.90
CA LEU A 6 -0.24 31.09 2.78
C LEU A 6 -0.98 30.02 3.60
N PHE A 7 -2.13 30.36 4.18
CA PHE A 7 -2.97 29.40 4.89
C PHE A 7 -3.49 28.30 3.97
N LEU A 8 -3.93 28.66 2.77
CA LEU A 8 -4.42 27.69 1.78
C LEU A 8 -3.30 26.73 1.34
N LEU A 9 -2.10 27.26 1.08
CA LEU A 9 -0.93 26.47 0.71
C LEU A 9 -0.57 25.48 1.83
N LEU A 10 -0.43 25.97 3.07
CA LEU A 10 -0.11 25.14 4.22
C LEU A 10 -1.18 24.07 4.46
N GLY A 11 -2.46 24.43 4.37
CA GLY A 11 -3.58 23.50 4.50
C GLY A 11 -3.54 22.40 3.43
N THR A 12 -3.27 22.77 2.18
CA THR A 12 -3.20 21.82 1.06
C THR A 12 -2.00 20.88 1.21
N LEU A 13 -0.83 21.41 1.59
CA LEU A 13 0.36 20.60 1.83
C LEU A 13 0.17 19.65 3.03
N ALA A 14 -0.42 20.12 4.12
CA ALA A 14 -0.74 19.30 5.28
C ALA A 14 -1.75 18.19 4.92
N TYR A 15 -2.80 18.53 4.17
CA TYR A 15 -3.79 17.57 3.69
C TYR A 15 -3.17 16.52 2.77
N MET A 16 -2.36 16.92 1.78
CA MET A 16 -1.65 15.99 0.90
C MET A 16 -0.71 15.07 1.66
N TRP A 17 -0.02 15.58 2.68
CA TRP A 17 0.86 14.78 3.53
C TRP A 17 0.08 13.75 4.35
N LEU A 18 -1.05 14.16 4.94
CA LEU A 18 -1.93 13.28 5.71
C LEU A 18 -2.59 12.22 4.81
N ALA A 19 -3.08 12.63 3.64
CA ALA A 19 -3.66 11.74 2.64
C ALA A 19 -2.63 10.75 2.08
N ARG A 20 -1.36 11.14 1.91
CA ARG A 20 -0.28 10.18 1.55
C ARG A 20 0.00 9.18 2.66
N ARG A 21 -0.03 9.58 3.94
CA ARG A 21 0.20 8.66 5.07
C ARG A 21 -0.92 7.64 5.23
N ASN A 22 -2.17 8.07 5.03
CA ASN A 22 -3.35 7.21 5.17
C ASN A 22 -3.78 6.51 3.88
N ALA A 23 -3.10 6.79 2.76
CA ALA A 23 -3.24 5.99 1.57
C ALA A 23 -2.55 4.64 1.81
N THR A 24 -3.31 3.68 2.35
CA THR A 24 -2.99 2.27 2.24
C THR A 24 -3.08 1.91 0.76
N LEU A 25 -1.94 1.97 0.06
CA LEU A 25 -1.85 1.54 -1.33
C LEU A 25 -2.05 0.02 -1.42
N THR A 26 -3.30 -0.42 -1.35
CA THR A 26 -3.75 -1.66 -2.01
C THR A 26 -3.33 -1.66 -3.49
N ARG A 27 -3.15 -0.46 -4.08
CA ARG A 27 -2.72 -0.19 -5.47
C ARG A 27 -1.28 -0.57 -5.81
N HIS A 28 -0.40 -0.80 -4.82
CA HIS A 28 0.99 -1.21 -5.07
C HIS A 28 1.32 -2.58 -4.49
N CYS A 29 0.34 -3.30 -3.93
CA CYS A 29 0.58 -4.65 -3.46
C CYS A 29 0.94 -5.55 -4.66
N ARG A 30 2.20 -5.93 -4.74
CA ARG A 30 2.77 -6.78 -5.81
C ARG A 30 3.00 -8.17 -5.24
N TRP A 31 1.94 -8.96 -5.23
CA TRP A 31 2.01 -10.36 -4.82
C TRP A 31 2.85 -11.17 -5.82
N ARG A 32 3.90 -11.83 -5.32
CA ARG A 32 4.72 -12.79 -6.05
C ARG A 32 4.57 -14.15 -5.39
N LEU A 33 4.42 -15.18 -6.20
CA LEU A 33 4.41 -16.55 -5.72
C LEU A 33 5.84 -16.92 -5.30
N ASP A 34 6.01 -17.32 -4.05
CA ASP A 34 7.28 -17.76 -3.52
C ASP A 34 7.34 -19.30 -3.54
N ARG A 35 7.98 -19.84 -4.58
CA ARG A 35 8.13 -21.28 -4.77
C ARG A 35 9.13 -21.92 -3.83
N THR A 36 9.91 -21.13 -3.08
CA THR A 36 10.85 -21.66 -2.08
C THR A 36 10.12 -22.08 -0.80
N THR A 37 9.10 -21.32 -0.40
CA THR A 37 8.28 -21.59 0.79
C THR A 37 7.17 -22.60 0.51
N GLY A 38 6.61 -22.60 -0.71
CA GLY A 38 5.65 -23.61 -1.13
C GLY A 38 4.80 -23.21 -2.34
N PRO A 39 4.05 -24.14 -2.94
CA PRO A 39 3.26 -23.90 -4.15
C PRO A 39 2.07 -22.93 -3.94
N THR A 40 1.72 -22.64 -2.69
CA THR A 40 0.62 -21.75 -2.28
C THR A 40 1.10 -20.53 -1.50
N ALA A 41 2.41 -20.36 -1.34
CA ALA A 41 3.00 -19.27 -0.58
C ALA A 41 3.16 -18.03 -1.47
N TRP A 42 2.66 -16.90 -0.99
CA TRP A 42 2.73 -15.61 -1.68
C TRP A 42 3.40 -14.59 -0.77
N ARG A 43 4.28 -13.78 -1.37
CA ARG A 43 4.96 -12.68 -0.71
C ARG A 43 4.78 -11.40 -1.50
N CYS A 44 4.45 -10.32 -0.82
CA CYS A 44 4.32 -9.01 -1.44
C CYS A 44 5.69 -8.35 -1.59
N ALA A 45 6.09 -8.03 -2.82
CA ALA A 45 7.35 -7.33 -3.10
C ALA A 45 7.37 -5.86 -2.64
N ALA A 46 6.21 -5.28 -2.34
CA ALA A 46 6.09 -3.87 -1.95
C ALA A 46 6.05 -3.66 -0.43
N CYS A 47 5.33 -4.51 0.31
CA CYS A 47 5.21 -4.39 1.76
C CYS A 47 5.85 -5.54 2.55
N GLY A 48 6.30 -6.61 1.89
CA GLY A 48 6.88 -7.76 2.56
C GLY A 48 5.86 -8.69 3.23
N ALA A 49 4.55 -8.40 3.16
CA ALA A 49 3.52 -9.28 3.70
C ALA A 49 3.57 -10.67 3.07
N GLU A 50 3.34 -11.70 3.88
CA GLU A 50 3.32 -13.10 3.47
C GLU A 50 1.94 -13.69 3.73
N THR A 51 1.47 -14.52 2.80
CA THR A 51 0.17 -15.18 2.92
C THR A 51 0.15 -16.46 2.12
N THR A 52 -0.76 -17.37 2.47
CA THR A 52 -1.04 -18.57 1.70
C THR A 52 -2.41 -18.42 1.03
N ALA A 53 -2.45 -18.59 -0.29
CA ALA A 53 -3.70 -18.53 -1.05
C ALA A 53 -3.97 -19.89 -1.71
N PRO A 54 -5.24 -20.26 -1.94
CA PRO A 54 -5.60 -21.50 -2.64
C PRO A 54 -4.90 -21.59 -4.00
N GLN A 55 -4.52 -22.80 -4.42
CA GLN A 55 -3.87 -23.02 -5.71
C GLN A 55 -4.66 -22.34 -6.85
N GLY A 56 -3.95 -21.54 -7.66
CA GLY A 56 -4.53 -20.82 -8.79
C GLY A 56 -5.18 -19.47 -8.46
N LYS A 57 -5.20 -19.02 -7.19
CA LYS A 57 -5.69 -17.68 -6.82
C LYS A 57 -4.57 -16.83 -6.22
N SER A 58 -4.37 -15.63 -6.77
CA SER A 58 -3.51 -14.61 -6.17
C SER A 58 -4.26 -13.87 -5.05
N PRO A 59 -3.59 -13.48 -3.95
CA PRO A 59 -4.19 -12.64 -2.94
C PRO A 59 -4.61 -11.29 -3.55
N ARG A 60 -5.80 -10.81 -3.20
CA ARG A 60 -6.33 -9.53 -3.70
C ARG A 60 -6.17 -8.41 -2.68
N ASP A 61 -6.17 -8.78 -1.40
CA ASP A 61 -6.05 -7.84 -0.30
C ASP A 61 -4.58 -7.67 0.10
N CYS A 62 -4.25 -6.47 0.57
CA CYS A 62 -2.91 -6.17 1.04
C CYS A 62 -2.84 -6.40 2.55
N LEU A 63 -2.11 -7.42 2.99
CA LEU A 63 -1.97 -7.82 4.39
C LEU A 63 -0.80 -7.11 5.08
N ARG A 64 -0.67 -5.78 4.85
CA ARG A 64 0.40 -5.00 5.48
C ARG A 64 0.19 -5.03 7.01
N PRO A 65 1.23 -5.33 7.82
CA PRO A 65 1.14 -5.21 9.27
C PRO A 65 1.00 -3.76 9.72
#